data_AF-A0A6G3XQ33-F1
#
_entry.id   AF-A0A6G3XQ33-F1
#
_cell.length_a   1.000
_cell.length_b   1.000
_cell.length_c   1.000
_cell.angle_alpha   90.00
_cell.angle_beta   90.00
_cell.angle_gamma   90.00
#
_symmetry.space_group_name_H-M   'P 1'
#
loop_
_entity.id
_entity.type
_entity.pdbx_description
1 polymer ?
#
loop_
_entity_poly.entity_id
_entity_poly.type
_entity_poly.pdbx_seq_one_letter_code
_entity_poly.pdbx_strand_id
1 'polypeptide(L)'
;YATEGGSAEPGKDYTPVTGSHTFPAGTASGTTHKVTVRTTKASKPAGAKTIPLELTVTGATAPEENPQVVIDAHGLPYQNAELPVKQRVADLLGRMSPAEKAGQMTQAERNALRAPGDIAAYGLGSLLSGGGSAPTPNTAAAWARMTDAYQLRTRATRFQIPLIYGVDAVHGHNNVVGATIMPHNIGIGAGRDPRSAERTGAITAKEVRATGVPWD
;
A
#
# COMPACT_ATOMS: atom_id res chain seq x y z
N TYR A 1 -8.92 17.91 -17.78
CA TYR A 1 -9.07 17.09 -16.57
C TYR A 1 -10.46 17.32 -16.00
N ALA A 2 -11.09 16.28 -15.47
CA ALA A 2 -12.38 16.38 -14.79
C ALA A 2 -12.46 15.37 -13.65
N THR A 3 -13.07 15.75 -12.54
CA THR A 3 -13.39 14.81 -11.46
C THR A 3 -14.63 14.00 -11.85
N GLU A 4 -14.46 12.76 -12.25
CA GLU A 4 -15.52 11.92 -12.80
C GLU A 4 -15.35 10.46 -12.37
N GLY A 5 -16.47 9.77 -12.18
CA GLY A 5 -16.49 8.38 -11.72
C GLY A 5 -16.17 8.22 -10.23
N GLY A 6 -15.65 7.05 -9.87
CA GLY A 6 -15.36 6.69 -8.48
C GLY A 6 -16.59 6.36 -7.65
N SER A 7 -16.41 6.34 -6.33
CA SER A 7 -17.47 6.01 -5.37
C SER A 7 -17.98 7.23 -4.58
N ALA A 8 -17.37 8.39 -4.76
CA ALA A 8 -17.84 9.63 -4.17
C ALA A 8 -18.92 10.29 -5.04
N GLU A 9 -19.97 10.80 -4.41
CA GLU A 9 -21.08 11.47 -5.08
C GLU A 9 -20.76 12.96 -5.32
N PRO A 10 -20.69 13.43 -6.58
CA PRO A 10 -20.43 14.84 -6.89
C PRO A 10 -21.54 15.76 -6.36
N GLY A 11 -21.17 16.90 -5.79
CA GLY A 11 -22.10 17.85 -5.16
C GLY A 11 -22.54 17.49 -3.74
N LYS A 12 -22.34 16.23 -3.31
CA LYS A 12 -22.62 15.76 -1.95
C LYS A 12 -21.32 15.54 -1.16
N ASP A 13 -20.45 14.67 -1.66
CA ASP A 13 -19.19 14.31 -1.00
C ASP A 13 -18.06 15.27 -1.36
N TYR A 14 -18.13 15.93 -2.52
CA TYR A 14 -17.12 16.88 -2.99
C TYR A 14 -17.69 17.87 -4.02
N THR A 15 -17.01 19.00 -4.21
CA THR A 15 -17.30 19.95 -5.30
C THR A 15 -16.63 19.49 -6.59
N PRO A 16 -17.39 19.23 -7.68
CA PRO A 16 -16.82 18.82 -8.97
C PRO A 16 -15.83 19.85 -9.51
N VAL A 17 -14.74 19.38 -10.10
CA VAL A 17 -13.70 20.20 -10.72
C VAL A 17 -13.51 19.76 -12.17
N THR A 18 -13.51 20.72 -13.09
CA THR A 18 -13.15 20.52 -14.49
C THR A 18 -12.26 21.66 -14.95
N GLY A 19 -11.34 21.38 -15.86
CA GLY A 19 -10.43 22.38 -16.39
C GLY A 19 -9.42 21.81 -17.38
N SER A 20 -8.58 22.68 -17.92
CA SER A 20 -7.44 22.32 -18.76
C SER A 20 -6.20 23.06 -18.29
N HIS A 21 -5.03 22.48 -18.55
CA HIS A 21 -3.75 23.12 -18.29
C HIS A 21 -2.77 22.75 -19.41
N THR A 22 -2.03 23.73 -19.89
CA THR A 22 -0.99 23.54 -20.90
C THR A 22 0.34 23.93 -20.28
N PHE A 23 1.29 22.99 -20.23
CA PHE A 23 2.67 23.30 -19.90
C PHE A 23 3.32 23.97 -21.12
N PRO A 24 3.80 25.22 -21.01
CA PRO A 24 4.46 25.89 -22.12
C PRO A 24 5.69 25.12 -22.64
N ALA A 25 6.02 25.28 -23.92
CA ALA A 25 7.25 24.71 -24.47
C ALA A 25 8.47 25.18 -23.67
N GLY A 26 9.39 24.26 -23.35
CA GLY A 26 10.55 24.53 -22.51
C GLY A 26 10.29 24.46 -21.00
N THR A 27 9.08 24.06 -20.56
CA THR A 27 8.82 23.78 -19.14
C THR A 27 9.80 22.73 -18.60
N ALA A 28 10.40 23.02 -17.46
CA ALA A 28 11.36 22.12 -16.82
C ALA A 28 10.69 20.79 -16.40
N SER A 29 11.40 19.68 -16.59
CA SER A 29 10.96 18.37 -16.12
C SER A 29 10.73 18.39 -14.60
N GLY A 30 9.64 17.77 -14.15
CA GLY A 30 9.21 17.79 -12.75
C GLY A 30 8.36 18.99 -12.34
N THR A 31 8.06 19.93 -13.25
CA THR A 31 7.09 21.00 -12.98
C THR A 31 5.70 20.40 -12.71
N THR A 32 5.06 20.85 -11.63
CA THR A 32 3.75 20.34 -11.20
C THR A 32 2.64 21.37 -11.36
N HIS A 33 1.45 20.92 -11.78
CA HIS A 33 0.21 21.68 -11.69
C HIS A 33 -0.67 21.10 -10.59
N LYS A 34 -1.16 21.94 -9.67
CA LYS A 34 -2.02 21.52 -8.55
C LYS A 34 -3.48 21.70 -8.90
N VAL A 35 -4.24 20.60 -8.91
CA VAL A 35 -5.70 20.61 -8.97
C VAL A 35 -6.23 20.45 -7.55
N THR A 36 -7.07 21.38 -7.09
CA THR A 36 -7.66 21.34 -5.75
C THR A 36 -9.10 20.85 -5.83
N VAL A 37 -9.39 19.70 -5.22
CA VAL A 37 -10.75 19.16 -5.08
C VAL A 37 -11.21 19.38 -3.64
N ARG A 38 -12.29 20.15 -3.45
CA ARG A 38 -12.84 20.41 -2.11
C ARG A 38 -13.79 19.30 -1.71
N THR A 39 -13.51 18.62 -0.61
CA THR A 39 -14.37 17.58 -0.04
C THR A 39 -15.34 18.19 0.98
N THR A 40 -16.51 17.58 1.12
CA THR A 40 -17.53 17.98 2.08
C THR A 40 -17.34 17.20 3.38
N LYS A 41 -17.44 17.87 4.53
CA LYS A 41 -17.37 17.23 5.84
C LYS A 41 -18.56 16.27 6.02
N ALA A 42 -18.27 15.01 6.34
CA ALA A 42 -19.27 14.02 6.69
C ALA A 42 -19.63 14.10 8.19
N SER A 43 -20.89 13.84 8.52
CA SER A 43 -21.43 13.85 9.89
C SER A 43 -21.67 12.46 10.47
N LYS A 44 -21.63 11.41 9.64
CA LYS A 44 -21.88 10.02 10.01
C LYS A 44 -20.70 9.14 9.63
N PRO A 45 -20.38 8.09 10.41
CA PRO A 45 -19.36 7.12 10.05
C PRO A 45 -19.57 6.55 8.65
N ALA A 46 -18.49 6.46 7.87
CA ALA A 46 -18.53 5.99 6.50
C ALA A 46 -17.22 5.32 6.10
N GLY A 47 -17.30 4.40 5.14
CA GLY A 47 -16.13 3.87 4.45
C GLY A 47 -15.51 4.92 3.53
N ALA A 48 -14.29 4.64 3.07
CA ALA A 48 -13.57 5.52 2.18
C ALA A 48 -14.27 5.64 0.82
N LYS A 49 -14.07 6.78 0.16
CA LYS A 49 -14.60 7.04 -1.17
C LYS A 49 -13.51 7.60 -2.09
N THR A 50 -13.57 7.26 -3.36
CA THR A 50 -12.62 7.70 -4.37
C THR A 50 -13.23 8.76 -5.30
N ILE A 51 -12.42 9.73 -5.68
CA ILE A 51 -12.71 10.75 -6.69
C ILE A 51 -11.59 10.70 -7.74
N PRO A 52 -11.77 9.94 -8.84
CA PRO A 52 -10.82 9.92 -9.94
C PRO A 52 -10.75 11.30 -10.60
N LEU A 53 -9.56 11.65 -11.06
CA LEU A 53 -9.31 12.80 -11.92
C LEU A 53 -9.01 12.29 -13.32
N GLU A 54 -10.04 12.23 -14.15
CA GLU A 54 -9.93 11.83 -15.55
C GLU A 54 -9.07 12.83 -16.32
N LEU A 55 -8.04 12.31 -17.00
CA LEU A 55 -7.08 13.11 -17.77
C LEU A 55 -7.19 12.79 -19.26
N THR A 56 -7.32 13.84 -20.07
CA THR A 56 -7.04 13.78 -21.50
C THR A 56 -5.71 14.48 -21.72
N VAL A 57 -4.72 13.75 -22.25
CA VAL A 57 -3.36 14.25 -22.46
C VAL A 57 -3.08 14.35 -23.95
N THR A 58 -2.64 15.53 -24.39
CA THR A 58 -2.28 15.78 -25.79
C THR A 58 -0.83 16.26 -25.84
N GLY A 59 -0.02 15.69 -26.74
CA GLY A 59 1.38 16.09 -26.93
C GLY A 59 2.35 15.57 -25.86
N ALA A 60 1.93 14.62 -25.04
CA ALA A 60 2.77 13.92 -24.07
C ALA A 60 2.23 12.50 -23.80
N THR A 61 3.02 11.67 -23.12
CA THR A 61 2.57 10.37 -22.62
C THR A 61 1.65 10.57 -21.42
N ALA A 62 0.45 10.01 -21.46
CA ALA A 62 -0.46 10.00 -20.32
C ALA A 62 0.14 9.16 -19.16
N PRO A 63 -0.19 9.48 -17.90
CA PRO A 63 0.20 8.60 -16.79
C PRO A 63 -0.44 7.22 -16.95
N GLU A 64 0.23 6.17 -16.47
CA GLU A 64 -0.28 4.79 -16.52
C GLU A 64 -1.61 4.63 -15.78
N GLU A 65 -1.82 5.44 -14.74
CA GLU A 65 -3.05 5.48 -13.95
C GLU A 65 -3.48 6.94 -13.76
N ASN A 66 -4.80 7.18 -13.82
CA ASN A 66 -5.35 8.48 -13.47
C ASN A 66 -5.12 8.79 -11.98
N PRO A 67 -4.71 10.02 -11.63
CA PRO A 67 -4.68 10.46 -10.24
C PRO A 67 -6.07 10.33 -9.62
N GLN A 68 -6.13 10.07 -8.32
CA GLN A 68 -7.38 10.04 -7.57
C GLN A 68 -7.22 10.71 -6.21
N VAL A 69 -8.28 11.36 -5.78
CA VAL A 69 -8.43 11.87 -4.40
C VAL A 69 -9.21 10.82 -3.60
N VAL A 70 -8.78 10.58 -2.37
CA VAL A 70 -9.45 9.66 -1.45
C VAL A 70 -10.06 10.47 -0.31
N ILE A 71 -11.36 10.30 -0.08
CA ILE A 71 -12.02 10.68 1.17
C ILE A 71 -11.86 9.49 2.10
N ASP A 72 -11.13 9.66 3.19
CA ASP A 72 -10.82 8.57 4.12
C ASP A 72 -12.07 8.02 4.83
N ALA A 73 -12.02 6.70 5.11
CA ALA A 73 -12.97 6.08 6.02
C ALA A 73 -12.85 6.73 7.40
N HIS A 74 -13.96 6.94 8.09
CA HIS A 74 -13.92 7.60 9.40
C HIS A 74 -15.07 7.16 10.30
N GLY A 75 -14.84 7.26 11.61
CA GLY A 75 -15.85 7.05 12.65
C GLY A 75 -16.31 5.60 12.83
N LEU A 76 -15.69 4.63 12.16
CA LEU A 76 -16.07 3.22 12.24
C LEU A 76 -15.34 2.53 13.40
N PRO A 77 -15.99 1.63 14.18
CA PRO A 77 -15.37 1.00 15.34
C PRO A 77 -14.06 0.28 15.04
N TYR A 78 -13.92 -0.38 13.88
CA TYR A 78 -12.65 -1.03 13.51
C TYR A 78 -11.45 -0.07 13.42
N GLN A 79 -11.68 1.23 13.23
CA GLN A 79 -10.65 2.26 13.18
C GLN A 79 -10.27 2.79 14.58
N ASN A 80 -11.08 2.53 15.60
CA ASN A 80 -10.77 2.97 16.96
C ASN A 80 -9.71 2.07 17.60
N ALA A 81 -8.50 2.59 17.77
CA ALA A 81 -7.37 1.87 18.36
C ALA A 81 -7.54 1.54 19.86
N GLU A 82 -8.47 2.21 20.56
CA GLU A 82 -8.77 1.97 21.97
C GLU A 82 -9.66 0.74 22.18
N LEU A 83 -10.36 0.27 21.14
CA LEU A 83 -11.19 -0.92 21.22
C LEU A 83 -10.34 -2.21 21.16
N PRO A 84 -10.73 -3.27 21.89
CA PRO A 84 -10.09 -4.57 21.81
C PRO A 84 -10.02 -5.09 20.36
N VAL A 85 -8.90 -5.71 20.00
CA VAL A 85 -8.68 -6.26 18.64
C VAL A 85 -9.84 -7.13 18.17
N LYS A 86 -10.37 -8.02 19.04
CA LYS A 86 -11.52 -8.88 18.70
C LYS A 86 -12.78 -8.09 18.33
N GLN A 87 -13.04 -6.96 18.99
CA GLN A 87 -14.19 -6.11 18.66
C GLN A 87 -13.98 -5.41 17.32
N ARG A 88 -12.78 -4.87 17.07
CA ARG A 88 -12.42 -4.24 15.79
C ARG A 88 -12.52 -5.23 14.63
N VAL A 89 -12.06 -6.47 14.83
CA VAL A 89 -12.15 -7.56 13.84
C VAL A 89 -13.59 -7.94 13.57
N ALA A 90 -14.42 -8.14 14.62
CA ALA A 90 -15.83 -8.49 14.44
C ALA A 90 -16.61 -7.38 13.71
N ASP A 91 -16.36 -6.11 14.05
CA ASP A 91 -16.96 -4.96 13.35
C ASP A 91 -16.56 -4.93 11.86
N LEU A 92 -15.27 -5.07 11.55
CA LEU A 92 -14.78 -5.05 10.17
C LEU A 92 -15.34 -6.23 9.35
N LEU A 93 -15.19 -7.47 9.87
CA LEU A 93 -15.66 -8.68 9.17
C LEU A 93 -17.16 -8.70 8.93
N GLY A 94 -17.95 -8.11 9.84
CA GLY A 94 -19.40 -7.96 9.70
C GLY A 94 -19.81 -7.00 8.57
N ARG A 95 -18.91 -6.11 8.14
CA ARG A 95 -19.16 -5.11 7.08
C ARG A 95 -18.63 -5.53 5.70
N MET A 96 -17.72 -6.49 5.66
CA MET A 96 -17.06 -6.94 4.44
C MET A 96 -17.96 -7.86 3.61
N SER A 97 -17.99 -7.59 2.31
CA SER A 97 -18.52 -8.47 1.29
C SER A 97 -17.67 -9.75 1.14
N PRO A 98 -18.20 -10.82 0.53
CA PRO A 98 -17.42 -12.00 0.21
C PRO A 98 -16.18 -11.70 -0.64
N ALA A 99 -16.26 -10.77 -1.60
CA ALA A 99 -15.13 -10.37 -2.44
C ALA A 99 -14.02 -9.69 -1.63
N GLU A 100 -14.39 -8.76 -0.73
CA GLU A 100 -13.41 -8.12 0.18
C GLU A 100 -12.75 -9.15 1.10
N LYS A 101 -13.48 -10.18 1.56
CA LYS A 101 -12.93 -11.28 2.37
C LYS A 101 -11.97 -12.15 1.57
N ALA A 102 -12.33 -12.50 0.34
CA ALA A 102 -11.46 -13.25 -0.57
C ALA A 102 -10.18 -12.47 -0.90
N GLY A 103 -10.28 -11.16 -1.12
CA GLY A 103 -9.13 -10.27 -1.28
C GLY A 103 -8.18 -10.34 -0.09
N GLN A 104 -8.71 -10.29 1.13
CA GLN A 104 -7.89 -10.43 2.35
C GLN A 104 -7.21 -11.80 2.50
N MET A 105 -7.78 -12.86 1.93
CA MET A 105 -7.18 -14.20 1.90
C MET A 105 -6.18 -14.39 0.74
N THR A 106 -6.00 -13.36 -0.10
CA THR A 106 -5.13 -13.42 -1.27
C THR A 106 -3.80 -12.74 -0.99
N GLN A 107 -2.72 -13.50 -1.18
CA GLN A 107 -1.36 -12.98 -1.23
C GLN A 107 -0.84 -13.07 -2.66
N ALA A 108 -0.47 -11.94 -3.27
CA ALA A 108 0.12 -11.91 -4.61
C ALA A 108 1.63 -11.61 -4.55
N GLU A 109 2.39 -12.18 -5.48
CA GLU A 109 3.79 -11.80 -5.67
C GLU A 109 3.86 -10.43 -6.38
N ARG A 110 4.78 -9.55 -5.98
CA ARG A 110 4.82 -8.16 -6.46
C ARG A 110 4.97 -7.99 -7.99
N ASN A 111 5.63 -8.92 -8.70
CA ASN A 111 5.75 -8.90 -10.16
C ASN A 111 4.54 -9.50 -10.87
N ALA A 112 3.63 -10.16 -10.14
CA ALA A 112 2.37 -10.63 -10.71
C ALA A 112 1.32 -9.51 -10.85
N LEU A 113 1.55 -8.35 -10.22
CA LEU A 113 0.73 -7.16 -10.41
C LEU A 113 0.89 -6.65 -11.85
N ARG A 114 -0.22 -6.44 -12.55
CA ARG A 114 -0.22 -5.82 -13.88
C ARG A 114 -0.12 -4.31 -13.76
N ALA A 115 -0.73 -3.76 -12.73
CA ALA A 115 -0.61 -2.36 -12.34
C ALA A 115 -0.67 -2.25 -10.80
N PRO A 116 -0.06 -1.22 -10.18
CA PRO A 116 -0.19 -1.00 -8.75
C PRO A 116 -1.64 -0.89 -8.26
N GLY A 117 -2.56 -0.40 -9.11
CA GLY A 117 -3.99 -0.31 -8.85
C GLY A 117 -4.68 -1.66 -8.59
N ASP A 118 -4.10 -2.78 -9.04
CA ASP A 118 -4.63 -4.13 -8.79
C ASP A 118 -4.79 -4.42 -7.28
N ILE A 119 -3.92 -3.84 -6.44
CA ILE A 119 -3.99 -3.95 -4.98
C ILE A 119 -5.36 -3.47 -4.46
N ALA A 120 -5.81 -2.31 -4.94
CA ALA A 120 -7.08 -1.72 -4.53
C ALA A 120 -8.25 -2.43 -5.22
N ALA A 121 -8.11 -2.73 -6.51
CA ALA A 121 -9.15 -3.36 -7.33
C ALA A 121 -9.57 -4.73 -6.79
N TYR A 122 -8.61 -5.54 -6.33
CA TYR A 122 -8.87 -6.87 -5.78
C TYR A 122 -8.95 -6.90 -4.25
N GLY A 123 -8.75 -5.75 -3.57
CA GLY A 123 -8.77 -5.66 -2.11
C GLY A 123 -7.76 -6.60 -1.44
N LEU A 124 -6.56 -6.72 -2.03
CA LEU A 124 -5.54 -7.68 -1.61
C LEU A 124 -5.19 -7.49 -0.12
N GLY A 125 -5.11 -8.60 0.62
CA GLY A 125 -4.68 -8.62 2.02
C GLY A 125 -3.17 -8.65 2.17
N SER A 126 -2.46 -9.21 1.17
CA SER A 126 -1.03 -9.36 1.25
C SER A 126 -0.34 -9.25 -0.11
N LEU A 127 0.92 -8.81 -0.07
CA LEU A 127 1.88 -8.97 -1.14
C LEU A 127 3.12 -9.68 -0.60
N LEU A 128 3.90 -10.30 -1.47
CA LEU A 128 5.24 -10.75 -1.13
C LEU A 128 6.28 -10.38 -2.19
N SER A 129 7.54 -10.40 -1.76
CA SER A 129 8.69 -10.59 -2.62
C SER A 129 9.20 -12.02 -2.47
N GLY A 130 9.11 -12.82 -3.53
CA GLY A 130 9.82 -14.09 -3.59
C GLY A 130 11.33 -13.91 -3.73
N GLY A 131 12.09 -15.01 -3.71
CA GLY A 131 13.55 -14.98 -3.88
C GLY A 131 14.00 -14.22 -5.14
N GLY A 132 14.82 -13.18 -4.96
CA GLY A 132 15.31 -12.32 -6.04
C GLY A 132 14.35 -11.23 -6.51
N SER A 133 13.11 -11.17 -6.00
CA SER A 133 12.14 -10.12 -6.33
C SER A 133 12.41 -8.84 -5.53
N ALA A 134 13.42 -8.08 -5.97
CA ALA A 134 13.83 -6.83 -5.34
C ALA A 134 13.45 -5.59 -6.20
N PRO A 135 13.25 -4.41 -5.59
CA PRO A 135 13.19 -3.15 -6.31
C PRO A 135 14.55 -2.81 -6.94
N THR A 136 14.53 -1.95 -7.94
CA THR A 136 15.73 -1.37 -8.57
C THR A 136 15.79 0.13 -8.27
N PRO A 137 16.89 0.65 -7.69
CA PRO A 137 18.06 -0.08 -7.17
C PRO A 137 17.72 -0.88 -5.91
N ASN A 138 18.38 -2.03 -5.71
CA ASN A 138 18.18 -2.87 -4.54
C ASN A 138 18.88 -2.24 -3.31
N THR A 139 18.15 -1.42 -2.57
CA THR A 139 18.62 -0.72 -1.37
C THR A 139 17.51 -0.71 -0.33
N ALA A 140 17.85 -0.68 0.97
CA ALA A 140 16.85 -0.62 2.04
C ALA A 140 15.83 0.54 1.86
N ALA A 141 16.30 1.71 1.43
CA ALA A 141 15.44 2.86 1.16
C ALA A 141 14.50 2.64 -0.05
N ALA A 142 14.95 1.92 -1.08
CA ALA A 142 14.08 1.58 -2.21
C ALA A 142 13.00 0.55 -1.83
N TRP A 143 13.34 -0.43 -0.99
CA TRP A 143 12.36 -1.36 -0.41
C TRP A 143 11.31 -0.64 0.44
N ALA A 144 11.74 0.27 1.31
CA ALA A 144 10.82 1.07 2.13
C ALA A 144 9.87 1.89 1.24
N ARG A 145 10.40 2.63 0.25
CA ARG A 145 9.58 3.39 -0.71
C ARG A 145 8.61 2.50 -1.49
N MET A 146 9.05 1.33 -1.93
CA MET A 146 8.20 0.39 -2.66
C MET A 146 7.05 -0.11 -1.77
N THR A 147 7.36 -0.51 -0.53
CA THR A 147 6.37 -0.98 0.43
C THR A 147 5.35 0.11 0.77
N ASP A 148 5.81 1.33 1.02
CA ASP A 148 4.94 2.50 1.26
C ASP A 148 4.05 2.80 0.05
N ALA A 149 4.58 2.72 -1.17
CA ALA A 149 3.81 2.92 -2.40
C ALA A 149 2.71 1.87 -2.55
N TYR A 150 2.95 0.61 -2.19
CA TYR A 150 1.91 -0.43 -2.17
C TYR A 150 0.89 -0.21 -1.05
N GLN A 151 1.33 0.17 0.16
CA GLN A 151 0.42 0.51 1.27
C GLN A 151 -0.51 1.67 0.88
N LEU A 152 0.00 2.68 0.17
CA LEU A 152 -0.81 3.81 -0.29
C LEU A 152 -1.97 3.36 -1.19
N ARG A 153 -1.81 2.28 -1.96
CA ARG A 153 -2.90 1.75 -2.81
C ARG A 153 -4.07 1.23 -1.98
N THR A 154 -3.82 0.68 -0.80
CA THR A 154 -4.90 0.22 0.10
C THR A 154 -5.83 1.34 0.53
N ARG A 155 -5.35 2.60 0.55
CA ARG A 155 -6.15 3.77 0.93
C ARG A 155 -7.33 4.01 -0.01
N ALA A 156 -7.27 3.55 -1.26
CA ALA A 156 -8.38 3.64 -2.20
C ALA A 156 -9.46 2.58 -1.97
N THR A 157 -9.23 1.58 -1.11
CA THR A 157 -10.24 0.57 -0.77
C THR A 157 -11.25 1.10 0.24
N ARG A 158 -12.48 0.60 0.20
CA ARG A 158 -13.60 1.04 1.06
C ARG A 158 -13.29 1.03 2.55
N PHE A 159 -12.51 0.05 3.02
CA PHE A 159 -12.15 -0.07 4.44
C PHE A 159 -10.71 0.31 4.77
N GLN A 160 -9.89 0.59 3.76
CA GLN A 160 -8.49 0.99 3.94
C GLN A 160 -7.70 0.01 4.83
N ILE A 161 -7.95 -1.29 4.64
CA ILE A 161 -7.26 -2.36 5.37
C ILE A 161 -5.82 -2.41 4.84
N PRO A 162 -4.80 -2.22 5.70
CA PRO A 162 -3.42 -2.21 5.25
C PRO A 162 -2.98 -3.60 4.77
N LEU A 163 -2.01 -3.64 3.84
CA LEU A 163 -1.39 -4.88 3.42
C LEU A 163 -0.52 -5.44 4.56
N ILE A 164 -0.42 -6.76 4.64
CA ILE A 164 0.76 -7.40 5.20
C ILE A 164 1.73 -7.76 4.07
N TYR A 165 2.94 -7.21 4.10
CA TYR A 165 3.95 -7.51 3.08
C TYR A 165 4.91 -8.59 3.59
N GLY A 166 5.15 -9.63 2.80
CA GLY A 166 5.98 -10.78 3.14
C GLY A 166 7.31 -10.80 2.38
N VAL A 167 8.35 -11.36 3.01
CA VAL A 167 9.63 -11.68 2.38
C VAL A 167 10.24 -12.91 3.04
N ASP A 168 11.03 -13.70 2.31
CA ASP A 168 11.80 -14.81 2.88
C ASP A 168 13.13 -14.31 3.50
N ALA A 169 13.13 -13.81 4.74
CA ALA A 169 14.34 -13.37 5.46
C ALA A 169 15.01 -14.51 6.27
N VAL A 170 15.10 -15.70 5.65
CA VAL A 170 15.39 -16.98 6.31
C VAL A 170 16.81 -17.17 6.87
N HIS A 171 17.72 -16.22 6.64
CA HIS A 171 19.05 -16.18 7.27
C HIS A 171 19.60 -14.74 7.29
N GLY A 172 18.77 -13.82 7.79
CA GLY A 172 18.95 -12.38 7.61
C GLY A 172 18.07 -11.87 6.47
N HIS A 173 18.02 -10.55 6.24
CA HIS A 173 17.22 -9.95 5.17
C HIS A 173 17.89 -10.14 3.79
N ASN A 174 18.01 -11.41 3.40
CA ASN A 174 18.89 -11.94 2.37
C ASN A 174 18.61 -11.41 0.94
N ASN A 175 17.42 -10.87 0.68
CA ASN A 175 17.07 -10.26 -0.60
C ASN A 175 17.61 -8.83 -0.75
N VAL A 176 18.07 -8.20 0.35
CA VAL A 176 18.49 -6.79 0.37
C VAL A 176 20.02 -6.69 0.32
N VAL A 177 20.52 -5.97 -0.68
CA VAL A 177 21.96 -5.70 -0.78
C VAL A 177 22.43 -4.89 0.43
N GLY A 178 23.45 -5.40 1.12
CA GLY A 178 24.04 -4.78 2.30
C GLY A 178 23.45 -5.23 3.64
N ALA A 179 22.44 -6.11 3.64
CA ALA A 179 21.93 -6.73 4.87
C ALA A 179 22.92 -7.74 5.48
N THR A 180 22.80 -7.98 6.78
CA THR A 180 23.60 -8.98 7.48
C THR A 180 23.15 -10.38 7.06
N ILE A 181 24.09 -11.20 6.57
CA ILE A 181 23.83 -12.59 6.21
C ILE A 181 24.27 -13.51 7.36
N MET A 182 23.31 -14.26 7.89
CA MET A 182 23.49 -15.19 8.99
C MET A 182 23.84 -16.58 8.47
N PRO A 183 24.44 -17.46 9.30
CA PRO A 183 24.53 -18.87 8.98
C PRO A 183 23.12 -19.45 8.74
N HIS A 184 22.98 -20.32 7.74
CA HIS A 184 21.73 -21.06 7.58
C HIS A 184 21.44 -21.94 8.80
N ASN A 185 20.18 -22.38 8.91
CA ASN A 185 19.64 -23.08 10.08
C ASN A 185 20.46 -24.29 10.54
N ILE A 186 21.11 -25.04 9.63
CA ILE A 186 21.99 -26.16 10.01
C ILE A 186 23.20 -25.69 10.84
N GLY A 187 23.79 -24.54 10.50
CA GLY A 187 24.91 -23.95 11.24
C GLY A 187 24.48 -23.39 12.59
N ILE A 188 23.33 -22.70 12.64
CA ILE A 188 22.74 -22.24 13.90
C ILE A 188 22.45 -23.44 14.82
N GLY A 189 21.85 -24.50 14.26
CA GLY A 189 21.53 -25.73 14.99
C GLY A 189 22.78 -26.44 15.52
N ALA A 190 23.86 -26.50 14.73
CA ALA A 190 25.14 -27.10 15.15
C ALA A 190 25.75 -26.41 16.38
N GLY A 191 25.49 -25.11 16.59
CA GLY A 191 25.94 -24.37 17.75
C GLY A 191 25.24 -24.76 19.07
N ARG A 192 24.10 -25.45 19.02
CA ARG A 192 23.31 -25.91 20.19
C ARG A 192 23.02 -24.79 21.22
N ASP A 193 22.94 -23.54 20.78
CA ASP A 193 22.68 -22.37 21.63
C ASP A 193 21.40 -21.64 21.18
N PRO A 194 20.26 -21.85 21.86
CA PRO A 194 19.00 -21.20 21.52
C PRO A 194 19.06 -19.67 21.69
N ARG A 195 19.93 -19.15 22.57
CA ARG A 195 20.10 -17.69 22.74
C ARG A 195 20.77 -17.06 21.54
N SER A 196 21.67 -17.77 20.86
CA SER A 196 22.24 -17.31 19.59
C SER A 196 21.18 -17.24 18.50
N ALA A 197 20.32 -18.27 18.38
CA ALA A 197 19.21 -18.28 17.43
C ALA A 197 18.23 -17.12 17.66
N GLU A 198 17.88 -16.85 18.93
CA GLU A 198 17.02 -15.72 19.31
C GLU A 198 17.64 -14.38 18.91
N ARG A 199 18.94 -14.16 19.19
CA ARG A 199 19.64 -12.93 18.78
C ARG A 199 19.68 -12.77 17.26
N THR A 200 19.88 -13.86 16.52
CA THR A 200 19.79 -13.86 15.05
C THR A 200 18.42 -13.38 14.59
N GLY A 201 17.33 -13.96 15.12
CA GLY A 201 15.97 -13.52 14.79
C GLY A 201 15.70 -12.06 15.14
N ALA A 202 16.20 -11.58 16.29
CA ALA A 202 16.05 -10.18 16.69
C ALA A 202 16.79 -9.19 15.77
N ILE A 203 17.95 -9.58 15.23
CA ILE A 203 18.69 -8.76 14.24
C ILE A 203 17.95 -8.78 12.91
N THR A 204 17.56 -9.97 12.42
CA THR A 204 16.78 -10.12 11.18
C THR A 204 15.52 -9.28 11.22
N ALA A 205 14.74 -9.36 12.31
CA ALA A 205 13.49 -8.60 12.44
C ALA A 205 13.71 -7.07 12.37
N LYS A 206 14.81 -6.56 12.93
CA LYS A 206 15.17 -5.13 12.83
C LYS A 206 15.49 -4.74 11.40
N GLU A 207 16.28 -5.54 10.70
CA GLU A 207 16.66 -5.25 9.31
C GLU A 207 15.47 -5.38 8.34
N VAL A 208 14.62 -6.39 8.52
CA VAL A 208 13.36 -6.55 7.77
C VAL A 208 12.47 -5.32 7.97
N ARG A 209 12.26 -4.89 9.22
CA ARG A 209 11.46 -3.69 9.52
C ARG A 209 12.06 -2.41 8.99
N ALA A 210 13.40 -2.28 8.91
CA ALA A 210 14.07 -1.12 8.32
C ALA A 210 13.74 -0.93 6.83
N THR A 211 13.24 -1.96 6.15
CA THR A 211 12.81 -1.92 4.76
C THR A 211 11.29 -1.75 4.57
N GLY A 212 10.56 -1.52 5.66
CA GLY A 212 9.10 -1.40 5.66
C GLY A 212 8.33 -2.72 5.67
N VAL A 213 9.02 -3.85 5.48
CA VAL A 213 8.41 -5.19 5.43
C VAL A 213 7.98 -5.64 6.84
N PRO A 214 6.71 -6.04 7.06
CA PRO A 214 6.23 -6.43 8.37
C PRO A 214 6.32 -7.92 8.70
N TRP A 215 6.52 -8.79 7.70
CA TRP A 215 6.43 -10.25 7.87
C TRP A 215 7.59 -10.97 7.17
N ASP A 216 8.31 -11.77 7.96
CA ASP A 216 9.13 -12.92 7.58
C ASP A 216 8.42 -14.19 8.09
#